data_AF-A0A9X8YMV5-F1
#
_entry.id   AF-A0A9X8YMV5-F1
#
_cell.length_a   1.000
_cell.length_b   1.000
_cell.length_c   1.000
_cell.angle_alpha   90.00
_cell.angle_beta   90.00
_cell.angle_gamma   90.00
#
_symmetry.space_group_name_H-M   'P 1'
#
loop_
_entity.id
_entity.type
_entity.pdbx_description
1 polymer ?
#
loop_
_entity_poly.entity_id
_entity_poly.type
_entity_poly.pdbx_seq_one_letter_code
_entity_poly.pdbx_strand_id
1 'polypeptide(L)' 'QYSCGYWKEAQTLEQAQQAKLRMICEKLQLKPGMTLLDIGCGWGGLAQFAAQNYGVAVHGVTISAEQQKLAQARCA' A
#
# COMPACT_ATOMS: atom_id res chain seq x y z
N GLN A 1 5.35 1.29 8.10
CA GLN A 1 5.01 0.07 7.35
C GLN A 1 5.71 -1.09 8.05
N TYR A 2 4.96 -2.02 8.66
CA TYR A 2 5.57 -3.15 9.38
C TYR A 2 5.76 -4.33 8.43
N SER A 3 6.70 -4.16 7.51
CA SER A 3 7.13 -5.14 6.51
C SER A 3 8.52 -4.72 5.97
N CYS A 4 9.16 -5.58 5.18
CA CYS A 4 10.50 -5.30 4.64
C CYS A 4 10.52 -4.01 3.78
N GLY A 5 11.62 -3.25 3.86
CA GLY A 5 11.90 -2.10 2.99
C GLY A 5 12.73 -2.53 1.77
N TYR A 6 12.67 -1.75 0.70
CA TYR A 6 13.49 -1.97 -0.49
C TYR A 6 14.60 -0.92 -0.59
N TRP A 7 15.85 -1.35 -0.40
CA TRP A 7 16.97 -0.48 -0.04
C TRP A 7 17.88 -0.06 -1.21
N LYS A 8 17.56 -0.44 -2.46
CA LYS A 8 18.47 -0.27 -3.61
C LYS A 8 19.12 1.11 -3.69
N GLU A 9 18.32 2.17 -3.57
CA GLU A 9 18.77 3.58 -3.62
C GLU A 9 18.39 4.36 -2.33
N ALA A 10 17.80 3.67 -1.35
CA ALA A 10 17.21 4.33 -0.19
C ALA A 10 18.25 4.51 0.91
N GLN A 11 18.28 5.72 1.49
CA GLN A 11 19.16 6.07 2.59
C GLN A 11 18.41 6.11 3.93
N THR A 12 17.08 6.18 3.89
CA THR A 12 16.22 6.18 5.08
C THR A 12 15.20 5.05 5.02
N LEU A 13 14.69 4.64 6.19
CA LEU A 13 13.61 3.66 6.28
C LEU A 13 12.35 4.11 5.52
N GLU A 14 12.02 5.41 5.59
CA GLU A 14 10.87 5.96 4.88
C GLU A 14 11.02 5.81 3.37
N GLN A 15 12.18 6.19 2.82
CA GLN A 15 12.51 6.02 1.40
C GLN A 15 12.43 4.54 1.00
N ALA A 16 12.99 3.65 1.81
CA ALA A 16 12.96 2.21 1.53
C ALA A 16 11.53 1.65 1.52
N GLN A 17 10.65 2.16 2.38
CA GLN A 17 9.25 1.76 2.42
C GLN A 17 8.47 2.29 1.20
N GLN A 18 8.69 3.54 0.79
CA GLN A 18 8.08 4.08 -0.43
C GLN A 18 8.57 3.35 -1.68
N ALA A 19 9.88 3.09 -1.79
CA ALA A 19 10.47 2.36 -2.89
C ALA A 19 9.89 0.93 -3.00
N LYS A 20 9.67 0.25 -1.87
CA LYS A 20 9.00 -1.05 -1.83
C LYS A 20 7.56 -0.98 -2.33
N LEU A 21 6.78 0.04 -1.92
CA LEU A 21 5.39 0.20 -2.36
C LEU A 21 5.30 0.47 -3.86
N ARG A 22 6.19 1.33 -4.38
CA ARG A 22 6.32 1.59 -5.83
C ARG A 22 6.64 0.31 -6.60
N MET A 23 7.66 -0.43 -6.16
CA MET A 23 8.07 -1.68 -6.80
C MET A 23 6.91 -2.70 -6.85
N ILE A 24 6.11 -2.81 -5.79
CA ILE A 24 4.92 -3.69 -5.78
C ILE A 24 3.94 -3.27 -6.90
N CYS A 25 3.59 -1.99 -6.96
CA CYS A 25 2.62 -1.48 -7.93
C CYS A 25 3.13 -1.59 -9.37
N GLU A 26 4.43 -1.32 -9.61
CA GLU A 26 5.07 -1.48 -10.92
C GLU A 26 5.07 -2.94 -11.38
N LYS A 27 5.37 -3.89 -10.50
CA LYS A 27 5.31 -5.33 -10.82
C LYS A 27 3.91 -5.80 -11.17
N LEU A 28 2.89 -5.25 -10.51
CA LEU A 28 1.48 -5.51 -10.81
C LEU A 28 1.00 -4.80 -12.09
N GLN A 29 1.80 -3.90 -12.65
CA GLN A 29 1.46 -3.10 -13.83
C GLN A 29 0.11 -2.39 -13.69
N LEU A 30 -0.14 -1.81 -12.51
CA LEU A 30 -1.41 -1.14 -12.21
C LEU A 30 -1.66 0.02 -13.19
N LYS A 31 -2.90 0.11 -13.65
CA LYS A 31 -3.39 1.19 -14.52
C LYS A 31 -4.63 1.84 -13.90
N PRO A 32 -4.86 3.14 -14.16
CA PRO A 32 -6.07 3.82 -13.69
C PRO A 32 -7.35 3.05 -14.06
N GLY A 33 -8.28 2.98 -13.11
CA GLY A 33 -9.56 2.28 -13.25
C GLY A 33 -9.54 0.78 -12.93
N MET A 34 -8.38 0.18 -12.67
CA MET A 34 -8.31 -1.21 -12.19
C MET A 34 -8.78 -1.33 -10.73
N THR A 35 -9.13 -2.55 -10.34
CA THR A 35 -9.36 -2.92 -8.94
C THR A 35 -8.21 -3.76 -8.40
N LEU A 36 -7.83 -3.54 -7.14
CA LEU A 36 -6.77 -4.26 -6.43
C LEU A 36 -7.32 -4.88 -5.15
N LEU A 37 -7.06 -6.17 -4.92
CA LEU A 37 -7.32 -6.85 -3.66
C LEU A 37 -6.03 -6.93 -2.83
N ASP A 38 -6.04 -6.35 -1.63
CA ASP A 38 -4.91 -6.37 -0.67
C ASP A 38 -5.25 -7.26 0.54
N ILE A 39 -4.78 -8.50 0.53
CA ILE A 39 -5.03 -9.50 1.58
C ILE A 39 -4.02 -9.32 2.71
N GLY A 40 -4.50 -8.95 3.90
CA GLY A 40 -3.63 -8.58 5.01
C GLY A 40 -3.14 -7.14 4.89
N CYS A 41 -4.05 -6.21 4.58
CA CYS A 41 -3.73 -4.82 4.27
C CYS A 41 -3.11 -4.02 5.45
N GLY A 42 -3.15 -4.61 6.65
CA GLY A 42 -2.63 -4.00 7.88
C GLY A 42 -3.25 -2.62 8.11
N TRP A 43 -2.40 -1.63 8.34
CA TRP A 43 -2.81 -0.24 8.56
C TRP A 43 -3.15 0.54 7.27
N GLY A 44 -3.42 -0.14 6.15
CA GLY A 44 -3.90 0.45 4.89
C GLY A 44 -2.86 1.17 4.05
N GLY A 45 -1.55 1.01 4.33
CA GLY A 45 -0.54 1.82 3.65
C GLY A 45 -0.27 1.45 2.19
N LEU A 46 -0.43 0.19 1.78
CA LEU A 46 -0.38 -0.17 0.36
C LEU A 46 -1.65 0.31 -0.35
N ALA A 47 -2.82 0.11 0.26
CA ALA A 47 -4.08 0.57 -0.29
C ALA A 47 -4.11 2.07 -0.59
N GLN A 48 -3.70 2.90 0.38
CA GLN A 48 -3.57 4.36 0.19
C GLN A 48 -2.60 4.69 -0.94
N PHE A 49 -1.41 4.08 -0.92
CA PHE A 49 -0.37 4.35 -1.90
C PHE A 49 -0.81 3.99 -3.33
N ALA A 50 -1.38 2.81 -3.53
CA ALA A 50 -1.85 2.36 -4.84
C ALA A 50 -3.00 3.24 -5.35
N ALA A 51 -3.99 3.55 -4.51
CA ALA A 51 -5.12 4.40 -4.90
C ALA A 51 -4.65 5.80 -5.33
N GLN A 52 -3.79 6.45 -4.54
CA GLN A 52 -3.33 7.81 -4.81
C GLN A 52 -2.38 7.91 -6.02
N ASN A 53 -1.47 6.94 -6.20
CA ASN A 53 -0.41 7.05 -7.19
C ASN A 53 -0.72 6.34 -8.52
N TYR A 54 -1.65 5.37 -8.53
CA TYR A 54 -1.95 4.56 -9.72
C TYR A 54 -3.43 4.63 -10.14
N GLY A 55 -4.28 5.35 -9.41
CA GLY A 55 -5.69 5.57 -9.79
C GLY A 55 -6.53 4.29 -9.77
N VAL A 56 -6.21 3.34 -8.90
CA VAL A 56 -6.93 2.07 -8.74
C VAL A 56 -7.88 2.11 -7.55
N ALA A 57 -8.97 1.37 -7.62
CA ALA A 57 -9.82 1.11 -6.46
C ALA A 57 -9.27 -0.08 -5.66
N VAL A 58 -9.05 0.08 -4.36
CA VAL A 58 -8.47 -0.97 -3.52
C VAL A 58 -9.49 -1.54 -2.55
N HIS A 59 -9.61 -2.86 -2.53
CA HIS A 59 -10.32 -3.60 -1.50
C HIS A 59 -9.30 -4.22 -0.54
N GLY A 60 -9.22 -3.69 0.69
CA GLY A 60 -8.31 -4.20 1.73
C GLY A 60 -9.01 -5.14 2.69
N VAL A 61 -8.36 -6.27 3.02
CA VAL A 61 -8.85 -7.25 3.99
C VAL A 61 -7.91 -7.32 5.19
N THR A 62 -8.45 -7.23 6.41
CA THR A 62 -7.72 -7.47 7.66
C THR A 62 -8.63 -8.13 8.70
N ILE A 63 -8.04 -8.93 9.58
CA ILE A 63 -8.73 -9.53 10.73
C ILE A 63 -8.77 -8.60 11.96
N SER A 64 -7.94 -7.55 11.97
CA SER A 64 -7.79 -6.67 13.13
C SER A 64 -8.71 -5.45 13.02
N ALA A 65 -9.70 -5.35 13.91
CA ALA A 65 -10.64 -4.22 13.95
C ALA A 65 -9.93 -2.86 14.11
N GLU A 66 -8.85 -2.79 14.90
CA GLU A 66 -8.07 -1.56 15.07
C GLU A 66 -7.36 -1.13 13.77
N GLN A 67 -6.85 -2.11 13.02
CA GLN A 67 -6.20 -1.87 11.73
C GLN A 67 -7.22 -1.40 10.70
N GLN A 68 -8.39 -2.04 10.66
CA GLN A 68 -9.50 -1.65 9.81
C GLN A 68 -9.91 -0.19 10.07
N LYS A 69 -10.13 0.18 11.33
CA LYS A 69 -10.54 1.54 11.72
C LYS A 69 -9.53 2.59 11.26
N LEU A 70 -8.23 2.37 11.52
CA LEU A 70 -7.20 3.32 11.09
C LEU A 70 -7.04 3.34 9.57
N ALA A 71 -7.10 2.19 8.90
CA ALA A 71 -6.99 2.09 7.45
C ALA A 71 -8.13 2.85 6.75
N GLN A 72 -9.35 2.74 7.25
CA GLN A 72 -10.50 3.51 6.77
C GLN A 72 -10.28 5.01 6.93
N ALA A 73 -9.88 5.47 8.13
CA ALA A 73 -9.62 6.89 8.36
C ALA A 73 -8.47 7.44 7.49
N ARG A 74 -7.47 6.60 7.18
CA ARG A 74 -6.33 6.95 6.33
C ARG A 74 -6.66 7.06 4.84
N CYS A 75 -7.65 6.29 4.37
CA CYS A 75 -8.03 6.20 2.96
C CYS A 75 -9.37 6.90 2.65
N ALA A 76 -9.93 7.62 3.63
CA ALA A 76 -11.13 8.43 3.47
C ALA A 76 -10.87 9.67 2.60
#